data_AF-A0A1V5XQ10-F1
#
_entry.id   AF-A0A1V5XQ10-F1
#
_cell.length_a   1.000
_cell.length_b   1.000
_cell.length_c   1.000
_cell.angle_alpha   90.00
_cell.angle_beta   90.00
_cell.angle_gamma   90.00
#
_symmetry.space_group_name_H-M   'P 1'
#
loop_
_entity.id
_entity.type
_entity.pdbx_description
1 polymer ?
#
loop_
_entity_poly.entity_id
_entity_poly.type
_entity_poly.pdbx_seq_one_letter_code
_entity_poly.pdbx_strand_id
1 'polypeptide(L)'
;MRYSYRMPRASRTALLLWITTTSVLAASWSFAQDGGAGAGGAGGSGGGTSLPCDPNTLWCSNGAMAQIVESSDRLQGDIDTGWIPACKPATSTGHCKDEKIQFRAQLAFDKIKTGGPIYTIDMKKGTKVDARWPDTDWIDLTLPSGGATDGTFKVAHTLTPEIALYIDTPVYTGEIKMDASVLINYLPNAQFNYTALNSTKFRPWAFDLVTLNVKGSDLNNSKLFGITFGQITDILGVNGIDDYVDGSFSFNATTDTDFKYQTTQVNISGATGPITYADGKTQVMSPDGDYLEVQGNTQGVLRYSGTIEFLPVININSIGGVGVSLNFPISVGMKYKFGSGAIPVSFPNELVHIPLPNVFVPSTPRNFGTVSTGSKSETQKVTIENSGELGALLEFSSSSSQFKIVGANAMELAPDGDSYDLEIRFQPTKSGKQTGKIIVKSNDPDTPTQEFNVTGYGEGADLPDPDPDPEEGTGGKGGGSSSSGSVYDNSSDDGGCGCRVPSQAQGSAAASLALLGLVAIGLRRRRR
;
A
#
# COMPACT_ATOMS: atom_id res chain seq x y z
N MET A 1 49.02 -38.14 -38.90
CA MET A 1 49.20 -39.60 -38.75
C MET A 1 47.91 -40.18 -38.22
N ARG A 2 47.35 -41.17 -38.93
CA ARG A 2 46.05 -41.81 -38.64
C ARG A 2 46.20 -42.83 -37.50
N TYR A 3 45.25 -42.86 -36.58
CA TYR A 3 44.91 -44.07 -35.83
C TYR A 3 43.40 -44.22 -35.75
N SER A 4 42.89 -45.24 -36.45
CA SER A 4 41.54 -45.78 -36.32
C SER A 4 41.54 -46.83 -35.22
N TYR A 5 40.56 -46.87 -34.31
CA TYR A 5 40.17 -48.13 -33.66
C TYR A 5 38.71 -48.15 -33.16
N ARG A 6 37.98 -49.10 -33.77
CA ARG A 6 36.84 -49.93 -33.35
C ARG A 6 35.87 -49.49 -32.23
N MET A 7 34.58 -49.56 -32.56
CA MET A 7 33.48 -49.96 -31.65
C MET A 7 33.58 -51.44 -31.24
N PRO A 8 33.00 -51.80 -30.08
CA PRO A 8 32.14 -52.98 -30.01
C PRO A 8 30.77 -52.70 -29.37
N ARG A 9 29.84 -53.60 -29.71
CA ARG A 9 28.41 -53.65 -29.35
C ARG A 9 28.14 -53.99 -27.88
N ALA A 10 27.11 -53.33 -27.36
CA ALA A 10 25.98 -53.80 -26.55
C ALA A 10 26.19 -54.90 -25.49
N SER A 11 25.93 -54.52 -24.24
CA SER A 11 25.42 -55.41 -23.19
C SER A 11 24.28 -54.70 -22.45
N ARG A 12 23.13 -55.38 -22.39
CA ARG A 12 21.90 -54.97 -21.70
C ARG A 12 22.05 -55.21 -20.20
N THR A 13 21.87 -54.17 -19.37
CA THR A 13 21.38 -54.37 -17.98
C THR A 13 20.77 -53.09 -17.38
N ALA A 14 19.59 -53.27 -16.78
CA ALA A 14 18.97 -52.54 -15.67
C ALA A 14 18.65 -51.02 -15.83
N LEU A 15 17.37 -50.81 -16.08
CA LEU A 15 16.60 -49.57 -15.93
C LEU A 15 16.47 -49.20 -14.43
N LEU A 16 16.98 -48.05 -14.02
CA LEU A 16 16.52 -47.31 -12.83
C LEU A 16 16.63 -45.81 -13.13
N LEU A 17 15.51 -45.20 -13.51
CA LEU A 17 15.35 -43.75 -13.63
C LEU A 17 15.21 -43.15 -12.22
N TRP A 18 16.07 -42.19 -11.89
CA TRP A 18 15.77 -41.16 -10.90
C TRP A 18 15.27 -39.93 -11.67
N ILE A 19 13.98 -39.65 -11.58
CA ILE A 19 13.37 -38.39 -12.01
C ILE A 19 13.28 -37.52 -10.76
N THR A 20 14.02 -36.42 -10.70
CA THR A 20 13.72 -35.33 -9.78
C THR A 20 12.86 -34.32 -10.51
N THR A 21 11.55 -34.37 -10.28
CA THR A 21 10.59 -33.33 -10.62
C THR A 21 10.75 -32.16 -9.65
N THR A 22 11.24 -31.02 -10.13
CA THR A 22 11.01 -29.72 -9.51
C THR A 22 9.65 -29.21 -9.98
N SER A 23 8.66 -29.25 -9.10
CA SER A 23 7.34 -28.67 -9.33
C SER A 23 7.43 -27.15 -9.25
N VAL A 24 7.31 -26.47 -10.40
CA VAL A 24 7.00 -25.04 -10.47
C VAL A 24 5.50 -24.92 -10.24
N LEU A 25 5.08 -24.40 -9.08
CA LEU A 25 3.70 -24.01 -8.82
C LEU A 25 3.38 -22.74 -9.62
N ALA A 26 2.91 -22.91 -10.84
CA ALA A 26 2.20 -21.86 -11.57
C ALA A 26 0.79 -21.75 -10.97
N ALA A 27 0.56 -20.76 -10.11
CA ALA A 27 -0.79 -20.38 -9.70
C ALA A 27 -1.46 -19.64 -10.87
N SER A 28 -2.17 -20.38 -11.72
CA SER A 28 -3.06 -19.84 -12.74
C SER A 28 -4.29 -19.24 -12.03
N TRP A 29 -4.36 -17.91 -11.95
CA TRP A 29 -5.60 -17.22 -11.59
C TRP A 29 -6.40 -16.99 -12.88
N SER A 30 -7.43 -17.80 -13.07
CA SER A 30 -8.45 -17.59 -14.10
C SER A 30 -9.34 -16.42 -13.67
N PHE A 31 -9.20 -15.25 -14.30
CA PHE A 31 -10.20 -14.19 -14.19
C PHE A 31 -11.32 -14.47 -15.18
N ALA A 32 -12.50 -14.77 -14.64
CA ALA A 32 -13.73 -14.87 -15.40
C ALA A 32 -14.05 -13.50 -16.04
N GLN A 33 -14.31 -13.51 -17.34
CA GLN A 33 -15.18 -12.52 -17.97
C GLN A 33 -16.59 -12.68 -17.39
N ASP A 34 -17.25 -11.60 -17.04
CA ASP A 34 -18.67 -11.43 -17.36
C ASP A 34 -19.09 -9.96 -17.23
N GLY A 35 -19.78 -9.48 -18.26
CA GLY A 35 -20.60 -8.27 -18.19
C GLY A 35 -22.04 -8.64 -17.85
N GLY A 36 -22.74 -7.72 -17.19
CA GLY A 36 -24.20 -7.82 -17.03
C GLY A 36 -24.68 -7.41 -15.63
N ALA A 37 -25.59 -6.45 -15.60
CA ALA A 37 -26.14 -5.79 -14.42
C ALA A 37 -26.85 -6.72 -13.41
N GLY A 38 -26.79 -6.36 -12.14
CA GLY A 38 -27.63 -6.93 -11.08
C GLY A 38 -27.28 -6.34 -9.70
N ALA A 39 -28.17 -5.50 -9.18
CA ALA A 39 -28.09 -4.95 -7.83
C ALA A 39 -28.30 -6.05 -6.78
N GLY A 40 -27.54 -6.00 -5.68
CA GLY A 40 -27.74 -6.85 -4.51
C GLY A 40 -26.53 -6.80 -3.58
N GLY A 41 -26.60 -5.98 -2.52
CA GLY A 41 -25.55 -5.88 -1.52
C GLY A 41 -25.46 -7.12 -0.62
N ALA A 42 -24.22 -7.50 -0.27
CA ALA A 42 -23.87 -8.16 0.99
C ALA A 42 -22.34 -8.20 1.17
N GLY A 43 -21.86 -7.46 2.16
CA GLY A 43 -20.74 -7.80 3.05
C GLY A 43 -19.45 -8.36 2.45
N GLY A 44 -18.61 -7.50 1.88
CA GLY A 44 -17.17 -7.73 1.84
C GLY A 44 -16.54 -7.27 3.15
N SER A 45 -15.95 -8.18 3.91
CA SER A 45 -15.02 -7.88 5.00
C SER A 45 -13.76 -7.26 4.39
N GLY A 46 -13.81 -5.96 4.10
CA GLY A 46 -12.65 -5.18 3.67
C GLY A 46 -11.60 -5.15 4.79
N GLY A 47 -10.33 -5.33 4.43
CA GLY A 47 -9.21 -5.09 5.32
C GLY A 47 -9.39 -3.72 5.96
N GLY A 48 -9.51 -3.69 7.29
CA GLY A 48 -9.74 -2.46 8.03
C GLY A 48 -8.59 -1.50 7.74
N THR A 49 -8.89 -0.40 7.05
CA THR A 49 -7.98 0.74 6.99
C THR A 49 -7.63 1.11 8.42
N SER A 50 -6.36 1.02 8.82
CA SER A 50 -5.93 1.58 10.10
C SER A 50 -6.36 3.04 10.13
N LEU A 51 -6.98 3.46 11.23
CA LEU A 51 -7.31 4.87 11.43
C LEU A 51 -6.02 5.69 11.23
N PRO A 52 -6.05 6.81 10.49
CA PRO A 52 -4.88 7.65 10.34
C PRO A 52 -4.37 8.11 11.72
N CYS A 53 -3.06 8.31 11.83
CA CYS A 53 -2.47 8.94 13.00
C CYS A 53 -3.05 10.34 13.21
N ASP A 54 -3.63 10.56 14.40
CA ASP A 54 -3.96 11.90 14.89
C ASP A 54 -2.80 12.39 15.76
N PRO A 55 -1.94 13.30 15.25
CA PRO A 55 -0.77 13.75 15.98
C PRO A 55 -1.12 14.44 17.31
N ASN A 56 -2.36 14.91 17.49
CA ASN A 56 -2.79 15.52 18.76
C ASN A 56 -2.93 14.50 19.89
N THR A 57 -2.99 13.20 19.57
CA THR A 57 -3.01 12.15 20.60
C THR A 57 -1.62 11.87 21.17
N LEU A 58 -0.55 12.28 20.46
CA LEU A 58 0.86 12.09 20.82
C LEU A 58 1.30 10.62 21.05
N TRP A 59 0.43 9.63 20.83
CA TRP A 59 0.76 8.20 20.82
C TRP A 59 1.06 7.67 19.41
N CYS A 60 1.17 8.60 18.47
CA CYS A 60 1.44 8.29 17.09
C CYS A 60 2.02 9.51 16.37
N SER A 61 2.80 9.24 15.33
CA SER A 61 3.43 10.25 14.48
C SER A 61 3.36 9.80 13.02
N ASN A 62 3.76 10.67 12.10
CA ASN A 62 3.81 10.34 10.68
C ASN A 62 4.94 11.06 9.97
N GLY A 63 5.44 10.42 8.91
CA GLY A 63 6.39 10.99 7.97
C GLY A 63 5.86 10.93 6.55
N ALA A 64 6.17 11.94 5.74
CA ALA A 64 5.83 11.92 4.32
C ALA A 64 6.78 10.99 3.55
N MET A 65 6.24 10.22 2.60
CA MET A 65 7.05 9.45 1.64
C MET A 65 6.70 9.92 0.23
N ALA A 66 7.35 10.98 -0.26
CA ALA A 66 6.95 11.66 -1.50
C ALA A 66 7.35 10.86 -2.76
N GLN A 67 6.47 9.99 -3.24
CA GLN A 67 6.80 9.03 -4.30
C GLN A 67 6.35 9.49 -5.69
N ILE A 68 7.25 9.42 -6.68
CA ILE A 68 6.92 9.59 -8.10
C ILE A 68 7.73 8.60 -8.94
N VAL A 69 7.13 8.11 -10.01
CA VAL A 69 7.84 7.37 -11.05
C VAL A 69 7.42 7.87 -12.43
N GLU A 70 8.41 7.99 -13.30
CA GLU A 70 8.26 8.45 -14.67
C GLU A 70 9.04 7.51 -15.57
N SER A 71 8.48 7.16 -16.73
CA SER A 71 9.22 6.41 -17.73
C SER A 71 9.08 7.08 -19.09
N SER A 72 10.21 7.21 -19.76
CA SER A 72 10.31 7.61 -21.17
C SER A 72 10.71 6.45 -22.07
N ASP A 73 10.79 5.24 -21.50
CA ASP A 73 11.19 4.04 -22.23
C ASP A 73 10.03 3.54 -23.06
N ARG A 74 10.34 3.13 -24.30
CA ARG A 74 9.38 2.50 -25.21
C ARG A 74 8.63 1.37 -24.50
N LEU A 75 7.30 1.42 -24.50
CA LEU A 75 6.50 0.39 -23.83
C LEU A 75 6.56 -0.93 -24.60
N GLN A 76 6.67 -2.03 -23.84
CA GLN A 76 6.80 -3.39 -24.40
C GLN A 76 5.46 -3.96 -24.86
N GLY A 77 5.38 -4.35 -26.12
CA GLY A 77 4.19 -4.95 -26.72
C GLY A 77 3.94 -4.30 -28.06
N ASP A 78 4.77 -4.64 -29.04
CA ASP A 78 4.59 -4.18 -30.41
C ASP A 78 3.24 -4.69 -30.90
N ILE A 79 2.36 -3.77 -31.24
CA ILE A 79 1.10 -4.09 -31.90
C ILE A 79 1.49 -4.65 -33.26
N ASP A 80 1.27 -5.95 -33.45
CA ASP A 80 1.62 -6.65 -34.68
C ASP A 80 0.37 -7.08 -35.43
N THR A 81 0.20 -6.58 -36.64
CA THR A 81 -0.97 -6.92 -37.46
C THR A 81 -0.88 -8.32 -38.05
N GLY A 82 0.30 -8.96 -37.98
CA GLY A 82 0.66 -10.07 -38.85
C GLY A 82 0.67 -9.65 -40.32
N TRP A 83 0.90 -10.62 -41.21
CA TRP A 83 0.81 -10.39 -42.65
C TRP A 83 -0.64 -10.26 -43.11
N ILE A 84 -0.90 -9.27 -43.96
CA ILE A 84 -2.19 -8.93 -44.53
C ILE A 84 -2.08 -8.97 -46.06
N PRO A 85 -2.95 -9.72 -46.77
CA PRO A 85 -3.94 -10.63 -46.20
C PRO A 85 -3.28 -11.80 -45.46
N ALA A 86 -3.96 -12.31 -44.43
CA ALA A 86 -3.53 -13.49 -43.69
C ALA A 86 -3.98 -14.76 -44.44
N CYS A 87 -3.18 -15.82 -44.41
CA CYS A 87 -3.51 -17.09 -45.04
C CYS A 87 -3.05 -18.30 -44.23
N LYS A 88 -3.71 -19.43 -44.48
CA LYS A 88 -3.30 -20.75 -44.01
C LYS A 88 -3.52 -21.78 -45.13
N PRO A 89 -2.51 -22.60 -45.52
CA PRO A 89 -1.15 -22.62 -44.97
C PRO A 89 -0.30 -21.45 -45.51
N ALA A 90 0.52 -20.87 -44.65
CA ALA A 90 1.60 -19.97 -45.06
C ALA A 90 2.83 -20.79 -45.48
N THR A 91 3.74 -20.21 -46.27
CA THR A 91 5.07 -20.76 -46.55
C THR A 91 5.89 -20.87 -45.26
N SER A 92 7.07 -21.50 -45.34
CA SER A 92 8.03 -21.54 -44.22
C SER A 92 8.53 -20.15 -43.79
N THR A 93 8.36 -19.13 -44.63
CA THR A 93 8.67 -17.72 -44.34
C THR A 93 7.46 -16.93 -43.85
N GLY A 94 6.27 -17.56 -43.74
CA GLY A 94 5.06 -16.92 -43.21
C GLY A 94 4.23 -16.16 -44.24
N HIS A 95 4.54 -16.28 -45.54
CA HIS A 95 3.81 -15.62 -46.62
C HIS A 95 2.77 -16.51 -47.28
N CYS A 96 1.84 -15.90 -48.00
CA CYS A 96 0.86 -16.62 -48.80
C CYS A 96 1.45 -17.02 -50.14
N LYS A 97 1.20 -18.27 -50.56
CA LYS A 97 1.71 -18.81 -51.82
C LYS A 97 1.11 -18.11 -53.05
N ASP A 98 -0.13 -17.66 -52.94
CA ASP A 98 -0.90 -17.11 -54.05
C ASP A 98 -0.99 -15.56 -54.01
N GLU A 99 -0.51 -14.93 -52.94
CA GLU A 99 -0.56 -13.47 -52.80
C GLU A 99 0.71 -12.84 -53.32
N LYS A 100 0.54 -11.87 -54.22
CA LYS A 100 1.66 -11.16 -54.85
C LYS A 100 2.18 -10.00 -54.01
N ILE A 101 1.36 -9.53 -53.06
CA ILE A 101 1.71 -8.45 -52.15
C ILE A 101 1.12 -8.78 -50.78
N GLN A 102 1.94 -8.68 -49.73
CA GLN A 102 1.46 -8.68 -48.35
C GLN A 102 2.11 -7.57 -47.55
N PHE A 103 1.40 -7.08 -46.54
CA PHE A 103 1.87 -6.01 -45.66
C PHE A 103 1.78 -6.46 -44.20
N ARG A 104 2.72 -6.01 -43.38
CA ARG A 104 2.69 -6.15 -41.92
C ARG A 104 3.08 -4.83 -41.30
N ALA A 105 2.30 -4.38 -40.33
CA ALA A 105 2.66 -3.26 -39.47
C ALA A 105 2.97 -3.78 -38.05
N GLN A 106 4.07 -3.29 -37.52
CA GLN A 106 4.47 -3.40 -36.13
C GLN A 106 4.49 -1.97 -35.56
N LEU A 107 3.76 -1.71 -34.50
CA LEU A 107 3.64 -0.38 -33.92
C LEU A 107 4.03 -0.40 -32.46
N ALA A 108 4.77 0.62 -32.04
CA ALA A 108 5.16 0.79 -30.66
C ALA A 108 4.69 2.09 -30.05
N PHE A 109 4.47 2.04 -28.75
CA PHE A 109 4.21 3.20 -27.92
C PHE A 109 5.53 3.87 -27.54
N ASP A 110 5.78 5.04 -28.12
CA ASP A 110 6.94 5.86 -27.84
C ASP A 110 6.55 7.19 -27.20
N LYS A 111 7.54 7.87 -26.62
CA LYS A 111 7.34 9.21 -26.07
C LYS A 111 7.08 10.21 -27.19
N ILE A 112 6.24 11.20 -26.89
CA ILE A 112 6.06 12.35 -27.78
C ILE A 112 7.38 13.15 -27.75
N LYS A 113 8.00 13.42 -28.91
CA LYS A 113 9.36 14.01 -29.00
C LYS A 113 9.54 15.30 -28.20
N THR A 114 8.54 16.17 -28.20
CA THR A 114 8.50 17.44 -27.45
C THR A 114 7.64 17.34 -26.18
N GLY A 115 7.16 16.14 -25.84
CA GLY A 115 6.35 15.88 -24.66
C GLY A 115 7.17 15.42 -23.45
N GLY A 116 6.45 15.20 -22.34
CA GLY A 116 7.00 14.60 -21.13
C GLY A 116 7.14 13.08 -21.21
N PRO A 117 7.24 12.39 -20.05
CA PRO A 117 7.29 10.94 -19.96
C PRO A 117 6.09 10.24 -20.64
N ILE A 118 6.28 9.00 -21.09
CA ILE A 118 5.20 8.17 -21.63
C ILE A 118 4.15 7.92 -20.56
N TYR A 119 4.58 7.65 -19.33
CA TYR A 119 3.70 7.65 -18.18
C TYR A 119 4.37 8.29 -16.96
N THR A 120 3.53 8.88 -16.12
CA THR A 120 3.88 9.42 -14.81
C THR A 120 2.87 8.91 -13.81
N ILE A 121 3.33 8.27 -12.74
CA ILE A 121 2.53 7.96 -11.56
C ILE A 121 3.08 8.82 -10.43
N ASP A 122 2.34 9.87 -10.08
CA ASP A 122 2.70 10.83 -9.05
C ASP A 122 1.84 10.58 -7.81
N MET A 123 2.49 10.27 -6.70
CA MET A 123 1.88 10.07 -5.40
C MET A 123 2.51 10.96 -4.33
N LYS A 124 3.28 12.00 -4.71
CA LYS A 124 4.01 12.85 -3.75
C LYS A 124 3.11 13.44 -2.67
N LYS A 125 1.87 13.75 -3.04
CA LYS A 125 0.86 14.26 -2.13
C LYS A 125 0.11 13.11 -1.47
N GLY A 126 0.05 13.14 -0.14
CA GLY A 126 -0.83 12.27 0.65
C GLY A 126 -0.30 10.86 0.92
N THR A 127 0.87 10.46 0.40
CA THR A 127 1.60 9.28 0.86
C THR A 127 2.33 9.58 2.17
N LYS A 128 1.88 8.94 3.24
CA LYS A 128 2.47 9.04 4.57
C LYS A 128 2.69 7.64 5.13
N VAL A 129 3.71 7.52 5.97
CA VAL A 129 3.91 6.37 6.84
C VAL A 129 3.53 6.80 8.25
N ASP A 130 2.54 6.11 8.80
CA ASP A 130 2.06 6.30 10.16
C ASP A 130 2.84 5.37 11.09
N ALA A 131 3.39 5.93 12.17
CA ALA A 131 4.08 5.20 13.23
C ALA A 131 3.24 5.20 14.51
N ARG A 132 3.12 4.02 15.13
CA ARG A 132 2.45 3.81 16.42
C ARG A 132 3.28 2.87 17.28
N TRP A 133 3.41 3.16 18.56
CA TRP A 133 4.20 2.35 19.49
C TRP A 133 3.29 1.84 20.62
N PRO A 134 2.67 0.65 20.44
CA PRO A 134 1.84 0.05 21.48
C PRO A 134 2.66 -0.64 22.58
N ASP A 135 3.92 -0.98 22.29
CA ASP A 135 4.90 -1.57 23.19
C ASP A 135 6.26 -0.87 23.04
N THR A 136 7.24 -1.26 23.88
CA THR A 136 8.55 -0.61 23.97
C THR A 136 9.53 -1.00 22.89
N ASP A 137 9.34 -2.17 22.29
CA ASP A 137 10.35 -2.80 21.47
C ASP A 137 10.11 -2.49 19.99
N TRP A 138 8.85 -2.24 19.61
CA TRP A 138 8.45 -2.11 18.21
C TRP A 138 7.55 -0.90 17.95
N ILE A 139 7.82 -0.28 16.81
CA ILE A 139 6.95 0.71 16.20
C ILE A 139 6.21 0.04 15.03
N ASP A 140 4.88 -0.04 15.15
CA ASP A 140 3.96 -0.43 14.08
C ASP A 140 3.93 0.68 13.02
N LEU A 141 4.29 0.33 11.79
CA LEU A 141 4.21 1.20 10.62
C LEU A 141 3.02 0.82 9.74
N THR A 142 2.17 1.78 9.42
CA THR A 142 1.01 1.61 8.53
C THR A 142 0.97 2.68 7.46
N LEU A 143 0.17 2.45 6.42
CA LEU A 143 0.05 3.35 5.28
C LEU A 143 -1.37 3.91 5.23
N PRO A 144 -1.65 5.03 5.93
CA PRO A 144 -2.97 5.65 5.87
C PRO A 144 -3.32 6.02 4.44
N SER A 145 -4.60 5.87 4.09
CA SER A 145 -5.10 6.41 2.84
C SER A 145 -5.14 7.93 2.92
N GLY A 146 -4.49 8.63 1.98
CA GLY A 146 -4.65 10.07 1.81
C GLY A 146 -5.98 10.45 1.16
N GLY A 147 -6.09 11.69 0.67
CA GLY A 147 -7.29 12.17 -0.02
C GLY A 147 -7.58 11.39 -1.30
N ALA A 148 -8.86 11.29 -1.67
CA ALA A 148 -9.30 10.47 -2.81
C ALA A 148 -8.69 10.87 -4.17
N THR A 149 -8.11 12.06 -4.27
CA THR A 149 -7.63 12.67 -5.50
C THR A 149 -6.21 13.20 -5.39
N ASP A 150 -5.44 12.75 -4.40
CA ASP A 150 -4.09 13.28 -4.14
C ASP A 150 -3.03 12.66 -5.06
N GLY A 151 -3.24 11.43 -5.54
CA GLY A 151 -2.42 10.80 -6.57
C GLY A 151 -2.88 11.15 -7.98
N THR A 152 -1.95 11.17 -8.95
CA THR A 152 -2.25 11.39 -10.38
C THR A 152 -1.53 10.36 -11.25
N PHE A 153 -2.26 9.72 -12.16
CA PHE A 153 -1.72 8.84 -13.18
C PHE A 153 -1.92 9.48 -14.54
N LYS A 154 -0.82 9.71 -15.28
CA LYS A 154 -0.82 10.31 -16.61
C LYS A 154 -0.16 9.37 -17.59
N VAL A 155 -0.70 9.34 -18.81
CA VAL A 155 -0.10 8.66 -19.94
C VAL A 155 -0.16 9.59 -21.14
N ALA A 156 0.94 9.74 -21.86
CA ALA A 156 1.04 10.54 -23.07
C ALA A 156 2.03 9.88 -24.04
N HIS A 157 1.55 9.40 -25.18
CA HIS A 157 2.38 8.64 -26.11
C HIS A 157 2.08 9.01 -27.57
N THR A 158 3.04 8.67 -28.43
CA THR A 158 2.84 8.59 -29.89
C THR A 158 2.86 7.11 -30.33
N LEU A 159 2.73 6.88 -31.63
CA LEU A 159 2.90 5.58 -32.25
C LEU A 159 4.03 5.67 -33.26
N THR A 160 4.95 4.71 -33.15
CA THR A 160 6.07 4.58 -34.08
C THR A 160 5.86 3.33 -34.92
N PRO A 161 5.62 3.45 -36.24
CA PRO A 161 5.49 2.32 -37.13
C PRO A 161 6.83 1.74 -37.56
N GLU A 162 6.87 0.42 -37.63
CA GLU A 162 7.79 -0.40 -38.40
C GLU A 162 6.96 -1.25 -39.36
N ILE A 163 7.32 -1.24 -40.64
CA ILE A 163 6.52 -1.87 -41.68
C ILE A 163 7.35 -2.89 -42.43
N ALA A 164 6.71 -4.01 -42.77
CA ALA A 164 7.25 -4.93 -43.73
C ALA A 164 6.29 -5.07 -44.93
N LEU A 165 6.84 -5.00 -46.13
CA LEU A 165 6.15 -5.27 -47.38
C LEU A 165 6.77 -6.50 -48.02
N TYR A 166 5.98 -7.52 -48.29
CA TYR A 166 6.37 -8.67 -49.09
C TYR A 166 5.82 -8.50 -50.50
N ILE A 167 6.67 -8.68 -51.49
CA ILE A 167 6.30 -8.62 -52.90
C ILE A 167 6.78 -9.91 -53.55
N ASP A 168 5.93 -10.56 -54.33
CA ASP A 168 6.26 -11.71 -55.17
C ASP A 168 5.77 -11.46 -56.60
N THR A 169 6.59 -10.82 -57.41
CA THR A 169 6.28 -10.50 -58.81
C THR A 169 7.40 -10.99 -59.72
N PRO A 170 7.18 -11.13 -61.03
CA PRO A 170 8.24 -11.50 -61.96
C PRO A 170 9.46 -10.56 -61.96
N VAL A 171 9.28 -9.31 -61.49
CA VAL A 171 10.32 -8.27 -61.45
C VAL A 171 11.07 -8.27 -60.11
N TYR A 172 10.40 -8.64 -59.02
CA TYR A 172 10.98 -8.64 -57.68
C TYR A 172 10.25 -9.63 -56.76
N THR A 173 11.01 -10.45 -56.03
CA THR A 173 10.52 -11.30 -54.94
C THR A 173 11.34 -11.04 -53.68
N GLY A 174 10.71 -10.55 -52.61
CA GLY A 174 11.41 -10.25 -51.35
C GLY A 174 10.58 -9.52 -50.30
N GLU A 175 11.11 -9.47 -49.08
CA GLU A 175 10.61 -8.61 -47.99
C GLU A 175 11.39 -7.30 -47.92
N ILE A 176 10.67 -6.20 -47.75
CA ILE A 176 11.22 -4.87 -47.55
C ILE A 176 10.78 -4.41 -46.17
N LYS A 177 11.76 -4.13 -45.31
CA LYS A 177 11.50 -3.59 -43.97
C LYS A 177 11.80 -2.10 -43.96
N MET A 178 10.83 -1.34 -43.51
CA MET A 178 10.87 0.11 -43.36
C MET A 178 10.65 0.42 -41.89
N ASP A 179 11.74 0.60 -41.14
CA ASP A 179 11.65 1.10 -39.78
C ASP A 179 11.34 2.60 -39.76
N ALA A 180 11.05 3.10 -38.56
CA ALA A 180 10.70 4.50 -38.37
C ALA A 180 11.78 5.49 -38.81
N SER A 181 13.06 5.14 -38.71
CA SER A 181 14.18 5.99 -39.12
C SER A 181 14.26 6.11 -40.64
N VAL A 182 14.03 5.01 -41.34
CA VAL A 182 13.89 5.01 -42.81
C VAL A 182 12.69 5.85 -43.20
N LEU A 183 11.51 5.59 -42.62
CA LEU A 183 10.30 6.32 -42.94
C LEU A 183 10.46 7.84 -42.73
N ILE A 184 11.04 8.28 -41.62
CA ILE A 184 11.19 9.71 -41.31
C ILE A 184 12.00 10.50 -42.36
N ASN A 185 12.95 9.86 -43.05
CA ASN A 185 13.75 10.52 -44.09
C ASN A 185 12.95 10.82 -45.35
N TYR A 186 11.87 10.07 -45.60
CA TYR A 186 11.03 10.20 -46.78
C TYR A 186 9.68 10.87 -46.48
N LEU A 187 9.38 11.20 -45.22
CA LEU A 187 8.12 11.85 -44.84
C LEU A 187 8.24 13.38 -44.83
N PRO A 188 7.40 14.12 -45.58
CA PRO A 188 7.35 15.57 -45.47
C PRO A 188 6.95 15.98 -44.04
N ASN A 189 7.80 16.76 -43.36
CA ASN A 189 7.67 17.23 -41.96
C ASN A 189 7.96 16.21 -40.84
N ALA A 190 8.56 15.04 -41.14
CA ALA A 190 9.30 14.15 -40.23
C ALA A 190 8.68 13.80 -38.84
N GLN A 191 7.36 13.85 -38.71
CA GLN A 191 6.62 13.45 -37.51
C GLN A 191 5.50 12.51 -37.90
N PHE A 192 5.33 11.41 -37.16
CA PHE A 192 4.13 10.61 -37.25
C PHE A 192 2.98 11.41 -36.63
N ASN A 193 1.89 11.63 -37.37
CA ASN A 193 0.79 12.46 -36.90
C ASN A 193 -0.18 11.62 -36.05
N TYR A 194 0.31 11.24 -34.87
CA TYR A 194 -0.44 10.54 -33.84
C TYR A 194 0.03 10.95 -32.44
N THR A 195 -0.91 11.35 -31.59
CA THR A 195 -0.69 11.53 -30.15
C THR A 195 -1.94 11.10 -29.39
N ALA A 196 -1.74 10.43 -28.26
CA ALA A 196 -2.81 10.14 -27.32
C ALA A 196 -2.33 10.48 -25.92
N LEU A 197 -3.17 11.19 -25.17
CA LEU A 197 -2.86 11.56 -23.79
C LEU A 197 -4.13 11.61 -22.95
N ASN A 198 -4.03 11.16 -21.71
CA ASN A 198 -5.08 11.34 -20.71
C ASN A 198 -4.47 11.30 -19.30
N SER A 199 -5.25 11.71 -18.31
CA SER A 199 -4.88 11.61 -16.90
C SER A 199 -6.08 11.29 -16.03
N THR A 200 -5.83 10.58 -14.94
CA THR A 200 -6.83 10.34 -13.88
C THR A 200 -6.21 10.61 -12.52
N LYS A 201 -7.06 10.82 -11.52
CA LYS A 201 -6.66 10.97 -10.12
C LYS A 201 -7.04 9.74 -9.33
N PHE A 202 -6.29 9.44 -8.28
CA PHE A 202 -6.52 8.27 -7.44
C PHE A 202 -6.09 8.52 -6.00
N ARG A 203 -6.45 7.58 -5.11
CA ARG A 203 -6.02 7.58 -3.70
C ARG A 203 -4.53 7.26 -3.58
N PRO A 204 -3.75 8.02 -2.80
CA PRO A 204 -2.35 7.70 -2.53
C PRO A 204 -2.13 6.23 -2.16
N TRP A 205 -0.94 5.72 -2.49
CA TRP A 205 -0.55 4.31 -2.49
C TRP A 205 -1.08 3.45 -3.62
N ALA A 206 -2.21 3.76 -4.27
CA ALA A 206 -2.72 2.97 -5.42
C ALA A 206 -2.82 1.45 -5.18
N PHE A 207 -3.12 1.01 -3.94
CA PHE A 207 -3.41 -0.41 -3.69
C PHE A 207 -4.71 -0.85 -4.38
N ASP A 208 -5.67 0.07 -4.53
CA ASP A 208 -6.81 -0.12 -5.43
C ASP A 208 -6.36 0.01 -6.88
N LEU A 209 -6.92 -0.82 -7.76
CA LEU A 209 -6.59 -0.80 -9.19
C LEU A 209 -6.98 0.54 -9.83
N VAL A 210 -5.98 1.31 -10.25
CA VAL A 210 -6.17 2.57 -10.99
C VAL A 210 -6.31 2.24 -12.46
N THR A 211 -7.40 2.69 -13.09
CA THR A 211 -7.63 2.52 -14.53
C THR A 211 -7.69 3.89 -15.23
N LEU A 212 -7.01 3.99 -16.36
CA LEU A 212 -6.94 5.18 -17.21
C LEU A 212 -7.10 4.76 -18.67
N ASN A 213 -8.21 5.15 -19.29
CA ASN A 213 -8.38 4.99 -20.73
C ASN A 213 -7.68 6.13 -21.49
N VAL A 214 -6.84 5.79 -22.46
CA VAL A 214 -6.09 6.73 -23.30
C VAL A 214 -6.42 6.39 -24.75
N LYS A 215 -7.13 7.31 -25.40
CA LYS A 215 -7.64 7.14 -26.76
C LYS A 215 -6.98 8.13 -27.71
N GLY A 216 -6.59 7.64 -28.88
CA GLY A 216 -6.11 8.46 -29.99
C GLY A 216 -7.23 9.24 -30.67
N SER A 217 -6.85 10.16 -31.56
CA SER A 217 -7.82 10.89 -32.39
C SER A 217 -8.56 9.96 -33.36
N ASP A 218 -9.67 10.43 -33.93
CA ASP A 218 -10.44 9.65 -34.91
C ASP A 218 -9.58 9.13 -36.06
N LEU A 219 -9.87 7.92 -36.53
CA LEU A 219 -9.07 7.19 -37.52
C LEU A 219 -8.79 8.02 -38.79
N ASN A 220 -9.78 8.78 -39.28
CA ASN A 220 -9.63 9.61 -40.48
C ASN A 220 -8.63 10.76 -40.32
N ASN A 221 -8.45 11.26 -39.09
CA ASN A 221 -7.53 12.35 -38.77
C ASN A 221 -6.17 11.85 -38.25
N SER A 222 -6.08 10.57 -37.92
CA SER A 222 -4.87 9.93 -37.39
C SER A 222 -4.03 9.28 -38.50
N LYS A 223 -3.64 10.06 -39.51
CA LYS A 223 -2.69 9.61 -40.54
C LYS A 223 -1.31 9.46 -39.93
N LEU A 224 -0.89 8.22 -39.68
CA LEU A 224 0.40 7.94 -39.07
C LEU A 224 1.55 8.35 -40.00
N PHE A 225 1.49 7.93 -41.25
CA PHE A 225 2.43 8.37 -42.30
C PHE A 225 1.80 8.24 -43.70
N GLY A 226 2.46 8.80 -44.71
CA GLY A 226 2.14 8.48 -46.10
C GLY A 226 3.32 8.73 -47.02
N ILE A 227 3.52 7.82 -47.96
CA ILE A 227 4.61 7.78 -48.92
C ILE A 227 4.04 7.75 -50.34
N THR A 228 4.71 8.39 -51.29
CA THR A 228 4.36 8.29 -52.71
C THR A 228 4.95 7.03 -53.33
N PHE A 229 4.41 6.57 -54.46
CA PHE A 229 4.99 5.42 -55.15
C PHE A 229 6.41 5.70 -55.68
N GLY A 230 6.73 6.95 -56.03
CA GLY A 230 8.10 7.37 -56.34
C GLY A 230 9.05 7.30 -55.14
N GLN A 231 8.57 7.57 -53.92
CA GLN A 231 9.40 7.38 -52.72
C GLN A 231 9.65 5.89 -52.44
N ILE A 232 8.70 5.02 -52.79
CA ILE A 232 8.90 3.57 -52.71
C ILE A 232 9.97 3.14 -53.72
N THR A 233 9.98 3.65 -54.96
CA THR A 233 11.06 3.32 -55.92
C THR A 233 12.43 3.71 -55.41
N ASP A 234 12.55 4.88 -54.77
CA ASP A 234 13.80 5.36 -54.17
C ASP A 234 14.26 4.45 -53.03
N ILE A 235 13.34 4.03 -52.14
CA ILE A 235 13.63 3.10 -51.04
C ILE A 235 14.08 1.73 -51.58
N LEU A 236 13.48 1.27 -52.67
CA LEU A 236 13.76 -0.04 -53.27
C LEU A 236 14.97 -0.04 -54.21
N GLY A 237 15.44 1.12 -54.65
CA GLY A 237 16.49 1.23 -55.67
C GLY A 237 16.09 0.62 -57.02
N VAL A 238 14.78 0.62 -57.34
CA VAL A 238 14.25 0.10 -58.60
C VAL A 238 13.74 1.24 -59.47
N ASN A 239 14.13 1.27 -60.74
CA ASN A 239 13.71 2.31 -61.68
C ASN A 239 12.40 1.91 -62.37
N GLY A 240 11.47 2.85 -62.54
CA GLY A 240 10.36 2.74 -63.49
C GLY A 240 9.06 2.14 -62.96
N ILE A 241 8.75 2.23 -61.66
CA ILE A 241 7.39 1.95 -61.16
C ILE A 241 6.52 3.22 -61.23
N ASP A 242 7.13 4.37 -60.92
CA ASP A 242 6.55 5.71 -61.04
C ASP A 242 6.24 6.11 -62.49
N ASP A 243 6.96 5.56 -63.47
CA ASP A 243 6.67 5.74 -64.90
C ASP A 243 5.30 5.16 -65.32
N TYR A 244 4.78 4.17 -64.58
CA TYR A 244 3.52 3.48 -64.91
C TYR A 244 2.37 3.80 -63.96
N VAL A 245 2.63 4.14 -62.69
CA VAL A 245 1.58 4.46 -61.72
C VAL A 245 2.04 5.60 -60.82
N ASP A 246 1.33 6.73 -60.89
CA ASP A 246 1.49 7.83 -59.92
C ASP A 246 0.42 7.71 -58.83
N GLY A 247 0.82 7.96 -57.58
CA GLY A 247 -0.04 7.79 -56.44
C GLY A 247 0.68 7.80 -55.10
N SER A 248 -0.07 7.46 -54.06
CA SER A 248 0.41 7.41 -52.69
C SER A 248 -0.22 6.27 -51.91
N PHE A 249 0.55 5.78 -50.95
CA PHE A 249 0.11 4.90 -49.89
C PHE A 249 0.19 5.65 -48.56
N SER A 250 -0.89 5.66 -47.79
CA SER A 250 -0.88 6.17 -46.43
C SER A 250 -1.48 5.19 -45.45
N PHE A 251 -1.05 5.31 -44.20
CA PHE A 251 -1.49 4.46 -43.11
C PHE A 251 -2.09 5.34 -42.02
N ASN A 252 -3.36 5.13 -41.75
CA ASN A 252 -4.05 5.74 -40.63
C ASN A 252 -4.16 4.73 -39.50
N ALA A 253 -3.94 5.16 -38.26
CA ALA A 253 -4.04 4.29 -37.10
C ALA A 253 -4.52 5.06 -35.88
N THR A 254 -5.39 4.44 -35.08
CA THR A 254 -5.78 4.98 -33.77
C THR A 254 -5.91 3.87 -32.74
N THR A 255 -5.56 4.15 -31.48
CA THR A 255 -5.70 3.18 -30.38
C THR A 255 -6.75 3.63 -29.38
N ASP A 256 -7.41 2.65 -28.76
CA ASP A 256 -8.23 2.81 -27.57
C ASP A 256 -7.65 1.87 -26.50
N THR A 257 -6.94 2.45 -25.53
CA THR A 257 -6.04 1.69 -24.63
C THR A 257 -6.39 1.94 -23.17
N ASP A 258 -6.67 0.87 -22.43
CA ASP A 258 -6.79 0.94 -20.98
C ASP A 258 -5.43 0.67 -20.33
N PHE A 259 -4.90 1.69 -19.64
CA PHE A 259 -3.76 1.56 -18.76
C PHE A 259 -4.23 1.29 -17.33
N LYS A 260 -3.59 0.33 -16.67
CA LYS A 260 -3.95 -0.13 -15.33
C LYS A 260 -2.71 -0.19 -14.46
N TYR A 261 -2.72 0.52 -13.34
CA TYR A 261 -1.63 0.50 -12.36
C TYR A 261 -2.15 0.08 -11.00
N GLN A 262 -1.37 -0.73 -10.29
CA GLN A 262 -1.66 -1.13 -8.92
C GLN A 262 -0.34 -1.34 -8.16
N THR A 263 -0.27 -0.78 -6.96
CA THR A 263 0.80 -1.08 -6.00
C THR A 263 0.60 -2.47 -5.44
N THR A 264 1.66 -3.25 -5.41
CA THR A 264 1.67 -4.59 -4.83
C THR A 264 2.20 -4.58 -3.40
N GLN A 265 3.23 -3.76 -3.16
CA GLN A 265 3.87 -3.67 -1.85
C GLN A 265 4.67 -2.38 -1.69
N VAL A 266 4.88 -1.99 -0.43
CA VAL A 266 5.82 -0.93 -0.04
C VAL A 266 6.86 -1.55 0.87
N ASN A 267 8.13 -1.44 0.51
CA ASN A 267 9.21 -1.91 1.38
C ASN A 267 9.68 -0.76 2.25
N ILE A 268 9.99 -1.06 3.51
CA ILE A 268 10.60 -0.14 4.45
C ILE A 268 11.88 -0.81 4.98
N SER A 269 13.00 -0.08 4.94
CA SER A 269 14.30 -0.57 5.40
C SER A 269 14.27 -0.87 6.89
N GLY A 270 14.83 -2.00 7.31
CA GLY A 270 14.88 -2.40 8.73
C GLY A 270 13.55 -2.92 9.28
N ALA A 271 12.50 -2.98 8.46
CA ALA A 271 11.21 -3.51 8.88
C ALA A 271 11.15 -5.04 8.80
N THR A 272 10.21 -5.64 9.54
CA THR A 272 9.99 -7.09 9.61
C THR A 272 9.48 -7.70 8.29
N GLY A 273 8.95 -6.87 7.39
CA GLY A 273 8.49 -7.26 6.06
C GLY A 273 7.94 -6.08 5.26
N PRO A 274 7.54 -6.30 3.99
CA PRO A 274 6.86 -5.28 3.21
C PRO A 274 5.43 -5.05 3.72
N ILE A 275 4.90 -3.85 3.49
CA ILE A 275 3.48 -3.56 3.69
C ILE A 275 2.75 -3.91 2.40
N THR A 276 1.84 -4.88 2.48
CA THR A 276 0.94 -5.28 1.39
C THR A 276 -0.49 -4.83 1.68
N TYR A 277 -1.38 -4.89 0.68
CA TYR A 277 -2.80 -4.64 0.88
C TYR A 277 -3.45 -5.62 1.88
N ALA A 278 -2.95 -6.86 1.97
CA ALA A 278 -3.51 -7.87 2.86
C ALA A 278 -3.04 -7.69 4.31
N ASP A 279 -1.75 -7.38 4.50
CA ASP A 279 -1.15 -7.27 5.84
C ASP A 279 -1.39 -5.89 6.46
N GLY A 280 -1.37 -4.83 5.63
CA GLY A 280 -1.68 -3.45 6.03
C GLY A 280 -0.69 -2.79 6.99
N LYS A 281 0.27 -3.55 7.55
CA LYS A 281 1.26 -3.07 8.50
C LYS A 281 2.60 -3.80 8.43
N THR A 282 3.64 -3.17 8.97
CA THR A 282 4.95 -3.78 9.27
C THR A 282 5.48 -3.21 10.58
N GLN A 283 6.62 -3.70 11.07
CA GLN A 283 7.21 -3.22 12.33
C GLN A 283 8.69 -2.92 12.16
N VAL A 284 9.16 -1.89 12.85
CA VAL A 284 10.59 -1.57 13.02
C VAL A 284 10.92 -1.52 14.51
N MET A 285 12.17 -1.78 14.87
CA MET A 285 12.59 -1.63 16.26
C MET A 285 12.48 -0.17 16.69
N SER A 286 12.01 0.06 17.92
CA SER A 286 11.99 1.40 18.51
C SER A 286 13.43 1.94 18.64
N PRO A 287 13.75 3.12 18.09
CA PRO A 287 15.03 3.76 18.33
C PRO A 287 15.01 4.47 19.69
N ASP A 288 16.17 4.54 20.34
CA ASP A 288 16.44 5.56 21.37
C ASP A 288 16.88 6.82 20.61
N GLY A 289 15.98 7.80 20.50
CA GLY A 289 16.26 9.03 19.79
C GLY A 289 15.05 9.91 19.51
N ASP A 290 15.33 11.13 19.05
CA ASP A 290 14.34 12.20 18.87
C ASP A 290 13.40 11.97 17.66
N TYR A 291 13.74 11.00 16.79
CA TYR A 291 13.00 10.66 15.59
C TYR A 291 13.32 9.24 15.10
N LEU A 292 12.47 8.74 14.20
CA LEU A 292 12.69 7.53 13.41
C LEU A 292 12.90 7.89 11.94
N GLU A 293 14.06 7.50 11.41
CA GLU A 293 14.38 7.59 9.98
C GLU A 293 14.33 6.20 9.33
N VAL A 294 13.49 6.07 8.30
CA VAL A 294 13.42 4.85 7.48
C VAL A 294 13.44 5.20 6.01
N GLN A 295 14.07 4.37 5.19
CA GLN A 295 13.96 4.47 3.74
C GLN A 295 12.87 3.53 3.25
N GLY A 296 12.06 3.96 2.29
CA GLY A 296 11.11 3.06 1.67
C GLY A 296 10.89 3.31 0.18
N ASN A 297 10.43 2.26 -0.49
CA ASN A 297 10.05 2.32 -1.90
C ASN A 297 8.76 1.55 -2.17
N THR A 298 8.02 2.09 -3.12
CA THR A 298 6.80 1.46 -3.63
C THR A 298 7.12 0.56 -4.81
N GLN A 299 6.54 -0.63 -4.83
CA GLN A 299 6.54 -1.52 -5.99
C GLN A 299 5.11 -1.77 -6.46
N GLY A 300 4.93 -1.77 -7.77
CA GLY A 300 3.64 -2.05 -8.38
C GLY A 300 3.79 -2.66 -9.75
N VAL A 301 2.65 -2.82 -10.42
CA VAL A 301 2.57 -3.38 -11.76
C VAL A 301 1.71 -2.50 -12.65
N LEU A 302 2.28 -2.11 -13.78
CA LEU A 302 1.57 -1.50 -14.89
C LEU A 302 1.14 -2.59 -15.88
N ARG A 303 -0.08 -2.48 -16.39
CA ARG A 303 -0.60 -3.26 -17.52
C ARG A 303 -1.29 -2.32 -18.47
N TYR A 304 -1.23 -2.63 -19.76
CA TYR A 304 -2.11 -2.01 -20.72
C TYR A 304 -2.65 -3.03 -21.71
N SER A 305 -3.87 -2.81 -22.15
CA SER A 305 -4.49 -3.57 -23.23
C SER A 305 -5.52 -2.71 -23.94
N GLY A 306 -5.76 -3.00 -25.21
CA GLY A 306 -6.62 -2.15 -26.01
C GLY A 306 -6.91 -2.73 -27.37
N THR A 307 -7.51 -1.87 -28.19
CA THR A 307 -7.72 -2.14 -29.61
C THR A 307 -6.99 -1.07 -30.41
N ILE A 308 -6.27 -1.50 -31.44
CA ILE A 308 -5.86 -0.61 -32.52
C ILE A 308 -6.86 -0.76 -33.67
N GLU A 309 -7.18 0.35 -34.31
CA GLU A 309 -7.85 0.37 -35.59
C GLU A 309 -6.92 0.97 -36.62
N PHE A 310 -6.72 0.30 -37.76
CA PHE A 310 -5.90 0.81 -38.84
C PHE A 310 -6.59 0.79 -40.19
N LEU A 311 -6.27 1.77 -41.00
CA LEU A 311 -6.84 2.01 -42.31
C LEU A 311 -5.72 2.33 -43.30
N PRO A 312 -5.32 1.35 -44.14
CA PRO A 312 -4.48 1.65 -45.29
C PRO A 312 -5.30 2.39 -46.34
N VAL A 313 -4.73 3.45 -46.90
CA VAL A 313 -5.35 4.28 -47.92
C VAL A 313 -4.43 4.31 -49.12
N ILE A 314 -4.93 3.87 -50.27
CA ILE A 314 -4.23 3.95 -51.55
C ILE A 314 -4.94 4.97 -52.41
N ASN A 315 -4.18 5.98 -52.86
CA ASN A 315 -4.64 6.95 -53.83
C ASN A 315 -3.83 6.76 -55.12
N ILE A 316 -4.50 6.52 -56.24
CA ILE A 316 -3.87 6.49 -57.55
C ILE A 316 -4.29 7.76 -58.28
N ASN A 317 -3.31 8.51 -58.80
CA ASN A 317 -3.47 9.77 -59.52
C ASN A 317 -3.40 9.58 -61.04
N SER A 318 -2.57 8.64 -61.52
CA SER A 318 -2.48 8.31 -62.94
C SER A 318 -1.98 6.89 -63.17
N ILE A 319 -2.35 6.31 -64.31
CA ILE A 319 -1.82 5.02 -64.80
C ILE A 319 -1.37 5.24 -66.25
N GLY A 320 -0.09 4.98 -66.54
CA GLY A 320 0.50 5.14 -67.87
C GLY A 320 0.39 6.56 -68.43
N GLY A 321 0.48 7.59 -67.57
CA GLY A 321 0.36 8.99 -67.96
C GLY A 321 -1.07 9.49 -68.21
N VAL A 322 -2.10 8.66 -68.02
CA VAL A 322 -3.51 9.07 -68.09
C VAL A 322 -4.01 9.35 -66.67
N GLY A 323 -4.45 10.59 -66.42
CA GLY A 323 -4.97 11.00 -65.11
C GLY A 323 -6.24 10.21 -64.75
N VAL A 324 -6.14 9.43 -63.68
CA VAL A 324 -7.26 8.67 -63.09
C VAL A 324 -7.21 8.90 -61.59
N SER A 325 -8.26 9.47 -61.00
CA SER A 325 -8.36 9.55 -59.54
C SER A 325 -9.15 8.34 -59.04
N LEU A 326 -8.41 7.33 -58.58
CA LEU A 326 -8.99 6.17 -57.91
C LEU A 326 -8.50 6.17 -56.46
N ASN A 327 -9.39 6.57 -55.56
CA ASN A 327 -9.20 6.32 -54.15
C ASN A 327 -9.78 4.92 -53.88
N PHE A 328 -8.93 3.98 -53.49
CA PHE A 328 -9.37 2.69 -52.97
C PHE A 328 -9.30 2.78 -51.44
N PRO A 329 -10.33 3.33 -50.75
CA PRO A 329 -10.42 3.10 -49.33
C PRO A 329 -10.72 1.60 -49.15
N ILE A 330 -9.81 0.85 -48.55
CA ILE A 330 -10.23 -0.41 -47.92
C ILE A 330 -11.27 0.01 -46.87
N SER A 331 -12.56 -0.14 -47.17
CA SER A 331 -13.60 0.76 -46.66
C SER A 331 -13.95 0.59 -45.18
N VAL A 332 -13.18 -0.21 -44.44
CA VAL A 332 -13.37 -0.50 -43.02
C VAL A 332 -12.01 -0.54 -42.33
N GLY A 333 -11.85 0.21 -41.26
CA GLY A 333 -10.68 0.11 -40.39
C GLY A 333 -10.59 -1.29 -39.79
N MET A 334 -9.43 -1.93 -39.90
CA MET A 334 -9.21 -3.26 -39.36
C MET A 334 -8.81 -3.15 -37.89
N LYS A 335 -9.43 -3.98 -37.02
CA LYS A 335 -9.28 -3.90 -35.57
C LYS A 335 -8.48 -5.06 -35.00
N TYR A 336 -7.48 -4.75 -34.19
CA TYR A 336 -6.59 -5.74 -33.58
C TYR A 336 -6.46 -5.46 -32.10
N LYS A 337 -6.52 -6.52 -31.29
CA LYS A 337 -6.35 -6.43 -29.85
C LYS A 337 -4.88 -6.61 -29.49
N PHE A 338 -4.43 -5.91 -28.46
CA PHE A 338 -3.08 -6.03 -27.92
C PHE A 338 -3.08 -5.94 -26.40
N GLY A 339 -1.99 -6.37 -25.76
CA GLY A 339 -1.76 -6.18 -24.33
C GLY A 339 -0.32 -6.48 -23.90
N SER A 340 0.13 -5.84 -22.82
CA SER A 340 1.53 -5.79 -22.38
C SER A 340 1.99 -6.92 -21.45
N GLY A 341 1.07 -7.73 -20.93
CA GLY A 341 1.36 -8.51 -19.72
C GLY A 341 1.67 -7.60 -18.52
N ALA A 342 2.35 -8.15 -17.51
CA ALA A 342 2.71 -7.43 -16.29
C ALA A 342 4.07 -6.71 -16.44
N ILE A 343 4.06 -5.38 -16.36
CA ILE A 343 5.27 -4.56 -16.35
C ILE A 343 5.56 -4.13 -14.91
N PRO A 344 6.66 -4.59 -14.28
CA PRO A 344 7.02 -4.16 -12.95
C PRO A 344 7.39 -2.68 -12.94
N VAL A 345 6.90 -1.95 -11.94
CA VAL A 345 7.19 -0.54 -11.71
C VAL A 345 7.78 -0.40 -10.32
N SER A 346 8.99 0.16 -10.23
CA SER A 346 9.66 0.45 -8.96
C SER A 346 9.82 1.95 -8.82
N PHE A 347 9.37 2.47 -7.68
CA PHE A 347 9.62 3.85 -7.29
C PHE A 347 11.03 3.97 -6.70
N PRO A 348 11.62 5.19 -6.72
CA PRO A 348 12.86 5.45 -6.00
C PRO A 348 12.69 5.26 -4.48
N ASN A 349 13.79 4.98 -3.79
CA ASN A 349 13.82 5.01 -2.34
C ASN A 349 13.68 6.45 -1.86
N GLU A 350 12.77 6.68 -0.93
CA GLU A 350 12.57 7.97 -0.26
C GLU A 350 12.87 7.82 1.23
N LEU A 351 13.53 8.82 1.80
CA LEU A 351 13.72 8.93 3.24
C LEU A 351 12.42 9.42 3.87
N VAL A 352 11.99 8.73 4.92
CA VAL A 352 10.83 9.10 5.72
C VAL A 352 11.33 9.44 7.11
N HIS A 353 11.10 10.69 7.48
CA HIS A 353 11.40 11.23 8.80
C HIS A 353 10.13 11.25 9.64
N ILE A 354 10.17 10.60 10.80
CA ILE A 354 9.03 10.46 11.71
C ILE A 354 9.44 11.02 13.08
N PRO A 355 8.93 12.19 13.49
CA PRO A 355 9.19 12.76 14.81
C PRO A 355 8.73 11.84 15.95
N LEU A 356 9.54 11.70 17.00
CA LEU A 356 9.23 10.92 18.20
C LEU A 356 9.43 11.76 19.48
N PRO A 357 8.76 11.42 20.59
CA PRO A 357 9.11 11.98 21.89
C PRO A 357 10.34 11.26 22.43
N ASN A 358 11.19 11.98 23.17
CA ASN A 358 12.38 11.43 23.81
C ASN A 358 12.57 12.10 25.17
N VAL A 359 12.18 11.41 26.22
CA VAL A 359 12.06 11.94 27.58
C VAL A 359 13.25 11.51 28.41
N PHE A 360 13.86 12.46 29.12
CA PHE A 360 14.95 12.17 30.05
C PHE A 360 14.53 12.46 31.49
N VAL A 361 14.52 11.41 32.33
CA VAL A 361 14.32 11.53 33.78
C VAL A 361 15.62 11.20 34.52
N PRO A 362 16.20 12.14 35.28
CA PRO A 362 17.42 11.88 36.03
C PRO A 362 17.26 10.73 37.06
N SER A 363 18.11 9.71 36.98
CA SER A 363 18.09 8.55 37.90
C SER A 363 18.74 8.82 39.27
N THR A 364 19.28 10.02 39.49
CA THR A 364 20.00 10.37 40.72
C THR A 364 19.05 10.38 41.92
N PRO A 365 19.29 9.58 42.97
CA PRO A 365 18.42 9.56 44.14
C PRO A 365 18.29 10.92 44.83
N ARG A 366 17.12 11.18 45.41
CA ARG A 366 16.85 12.38 46.21
C ARG A 366 16.76 12.03 47.69
N ASN A 367 17.43 12.81 48.53
CA ASN A 367 17.43 12.65 49.98
C ASN A 367 16.92 13.93 50.63
N PHE A 368 15.80 13.83 51.33
CA PHE A 368 15.12 14.94 52.01
C PHE A 368 15.68 15.22 53.41
N GLY A 369 16.68 14.45 53.85
CA GLY A 369 17.29 14.61 55.17
C GLY A 369 16.34 14.22 56.30
N THR A 370 16.58 14.80 57.47
CA THR A 370 15.76 14.58 58.67
C THR A 370 14.65 15.60 58.74
N VAL A 371 13.41 15.12 58.92
CA VAL A 371 12.19 15.94 59.03
C VAL A 371 11.38 15.41 60.19
N SER A 372 10.86 16.30 61.05
CA SER A 372 10.02 15.87 62.17
C SER A 372 8.76 15.17 61.67
N THR A 373 8.34 14.10 62.34
CA THR A 373 7.10 13.38 61.97
C THR A 373 5.92 14.35 61.95
N GLY A 374 5.11 14.30 60.88
CA GLY A 374 3.99 15.20 60.62
C GLY A 374 4.34 16.52 59.94
N SER A 375 5.60 16.95 60.01
CA SER A 375 6.10 18.15 59.35
C SER A 375 6.44 17.91 57.89
N LYS A 376 6.55 19.00 57.12
CA LYS A 376 6.87 19.00 55.69
C LYS A 376 8.32 19.41 55.48
N SER A 377 9.03 18.72 54.60
CA SER A 377 10.34 19.14 54.12
C SER A 377 10.23 20.36 53.20
N GLU A 378 11.37 21.01 52.95
CA GLU A 378 11.53 21.82 51.75
C GLU A 378 11.32 20.96 50.49
N THR A 379 10.82 21.58 49.43
CA THR A 379 10.62 20.91 48.15
C THR A 379 11.96 20.70 47.46
N GLN A 380 12.18 19.52 46.89
CA GLN A 380 13.30 19.27 45.97
C GLN A 380 12.78 19.20 44.54
N LYS A 381 13.56 19.77 43.61
CA LYS A 381 13.25 19.84 42.18
C LYS A 381 13.99 18.76 41.40
N VAL A 382 13.31 18.18 40.42
CA VAL A 382 13.88 17.28 39.42
C VAL A 382 13.46 17.77 38.05
N THR A 383 14.41 18.29 37.28
CA THR A 383 14.17 18.71 35.90
C THR A 383 14.03 17.47 35.02
N ILE A 384 12.90 17.38 34.34
CA ILE A 384 12.57 16.38 33.32
C ILE A 384 12.56 17.11 31.98
N GLU A 385 13.14 16.52 30.95
CA GLU A 385 13.32 17.14 29.63
C GLU A 385 12.71 16.25 28.54
N ASN A 386 12.18 16.86 27.48
CA ASN A 386 11.84 16.19 26.24
C ASN A 386 12.75 16.73 25.12
N SER A 387 13.76 15.96 24.72
CA SER A 387 14.62 16.33 23.57
C SER A 387 13.99 15.96 22.23
N GLY A 388 12.93 15.15 22.25
CA GLY A 388 12.28 14.64 21.06
C GLY A 388 11.65 15.71 20.17
N GLU A 389 11.44 15.36 18.90
CA GLU A 389 10.78 16.23 17.93
C GLU A 389 9.23 16.16 18.00
N LEU A 390 8.69 15.26 18.82
CA LEU A 390 7.28 15.21 19.17
C LEU A 390 7.06 15.58 20.64
N GLY A 391 5.91 16.20 20.94
CA GLY A 391 5.52 16.50 22.32
C GLY A 391 5.40 15.24 23.19
N ALA A 392 5.76 15.37 24.46
CA ALA A 392 5.71 14.27 25.42
C ALA A 392 4.58 14.47 26.43
N LEU A 393 3.76 13.43 26.61
CA LEU A 393 2.75 13.34 27.66
C LEU A 393 3.36 12.64 28.87
N LEU A 394 3.34 13.28 30.03
CA LEU A 394 3.92 12.76 31.28
C LEU A 394 2.85 12.53 32.35
N GLU A 395 2.97 11.42 33.07
CA GLU A 395 2.21 11.15 34.31
C GLU A 395 3.17 10.83 35.47
N PHE A 396 2.91 11.44 36.62
CA PHE A 396 3.76 11.33 37.81
C PHE A 396 3.05 10.60 38.93
N SER A 397 3.76 9.67 39.58
CA SER A 397 3.27 8.99 40.79
C SER A 397 4.38 8.69 41.78
N SER A 398 4.01 8.44 43.05
CA SER A 398 4.94 7.99 44.07
C SER A 398 4.52 6.63 44.63
N SER A 399 5.51 5.76 44.87
CA SER A 399 5.29 4.47 45.51
C SER A 399 5.04 4.57 47.02
N SER A 400 5.22 5.75 47.62
CA SER A 400 5.06 5.98 49.05
C SER A 400 4.32 7.28 49.29
N SER A 401 3.22 7.21 50.05
CA SER A 401 2.39 8.36 50.37
C SER A 401 3.12 9.44 51.18
N GLN A 402 4.29 9.14 51.75
CA GLN A 402 5.13 10.08 52.49
C GLN A 402 5.98 10.98 51.57
N PHE A 403 6.14 10.64 50.29
CA PHE A 403 6.79 11.48 49.28
C PHE A 403 5.72 12.00 48.33
N LYS A 404 5.35 13.26 48.48
CA LYS A 404 4.27 13.91 47.73
C LYS A 404 4.85 14.63 46.51
N ILE A 405 4.25 14.39 45.34
CA ILE A 405 4.39 15.27 44.18
C ILE A 405 3.60 16.53 44.46
N VAL A 406 4.22 17.69 44.24
CA VAL A 406 3.63 19.01 44.44
C VAL A 406 3.19 19.55 43.07
N GLY A 407 1.98 20.08 43.00
CA GLY A 407 1.43 20.62 41.76
C GLY A 407 0.71 19.56 40.92
N ALA A 408 0.90 19.61 39.60
CA ALA A 408 0.22 18.72 38.67
C ALA A 408 0.82 17.31 38.69
N ASN A 409 -0.04 16.30 38.59
CA ASN A 409 0.33 14.89 38.46
C ASN A 409 0.48 14.44 36.99
N ALA A 410 0.24 15.35 36.04
CA ALA A 410 0.48 15.15 34.63
C ALA A 410 0.96 16.46 34.00
N MET A 411 1.75 16.36 32.94
CA MET A 411 2.31 17.50 32.22
C MET A 411 2.49 17.13 30.74
N GLU A 412 2.33 18.09 29.85
CA GLU A 412 2.76 17.96 28.46
C GLU A 412 4.01 18.82 28.27
N LEU A 413 5.08 18.23 27.74
CA LEU A 413 6.27 18.96 27.32
C LEU A 413 6.21 19.17 25.82
N ALA A 414 6.53 20.39 25.39
CA ALA A 414 6.74 20.67 23.98
C ALA A 414 7.98 19.89 23.45
N PRO A 415 8.11 19.73 22.12
CA PRO A 415 9.33 19.18 21.53
C PRO A 415 10.53 20.13 21.67
N ASP A 416 11.69 19.68 21.18
CA ASP A 416 12.91 20.48 20.99
C ASP A 416 13.56 21.00 22.29
N GLY A 417 13.53 20.19 23.36
CA GLY A 417 14.26 20.46 24.61
C GLY A 417 13.43 21.19 25.68
N ASP A 418 12.10 21.16 25.60
CA ASP A 418 11.26 21.69 26.66
C ASP A 418 11.45 20.90 27.96
N SER A 419 11.31 21.57 29.09
CA SER A 419 11.61 20.98 30.40
C SER A 419 10.64 21.41 31.49
N TYR A 420 10.48 20.54 32.48
CA TYR A 420 9.63 20.76 33.65
C TYR A 420 10.35 20.37 34.94
N ASP A 421 10.34 21.29 35.89
CA ASP A 421 10.84 21.05 37.26
C ASP A 421 9.76 20.32 38.08
N LEU A 422 9.85 19.00 38.15
CA LEU A 422 9.01 18.20 39.04
C LEU A 422 9.39 18.47 40.50
N GLU A 423 8.42 18.96 41.27
CA GLU A 423 8.57 19.29 42.68
C GLU A 423 8.09 18.16 43.58
N ILE A 424 8.96 17.70 44.49
CA ILE A 424 8.66 16.62 45.43
C ILE A 424 8.91 17.09 46.86
N ARG A 425 8.05 16.67 47.78
CA ARG A 425 8.12 16.99 49.20
C ARG A 425 8.00 15.75 50.06
N PHE A 426 8.81 15.65 51.10
CA PHE A 426 8.72 14.60 52.10
C PHE A 426 7.89 15.04 53.31
N GLN A 427 6.98 14.19 53.75
CA GLN A 427 6.18 14.35 54.96
C GLN A 427 6.11 13.00 55.70
N PRO A 428 7.05 12.73 56.62
CA PRO A 428 7.08 11.46 57.35
C PRO A 428 5.87 11.33 58.26
N THR A 429 5.24 10.15 58.26
CA THR A 429 4.21 9.78 59.26
C THR A 429 4.76 8.85 60.34
N LYS A 430 5.94 8.28 60.10
CA LYS A 430 6.64 7.37 61.03
C LYS A 430 8.08 7.81 61.23
N SER A 431 8.59 7.54 62.40
CA SER A 431 9.99 7.70 62.77
C SER A 431 10.89 6.76 61.96
N GLY A 432 12.15 7.14 61.77
CA GLY A 432 13.15 6.31 61.09
C GLY A 432 13.23 6.53 59.57
N LYS A 433 14.03 5.70 58.92
CA LYS A 433 14.34 5.82 57.48
C LYS A 433 13.13 5.43 56.63
N GLN A 434 12.69 6.36 55.80
CA GLN A 434 11.64 6.17 54.80
C GLN A 434 12.26 6.12 53.40
N THR A 435 11.73 5.26 52.54
CA THR A 435 12.16 5.09 51.16
C THR A 435 10.96 5.00 50.23
N GLY A 436 11.10 5.49 49.01
CA GLY A 436 10.11 5.34 47.95
C GLY A 436 10.74 5.52 46.58
N LYS A 437 9.90 5.43 45.56
CA LYS A 437 10.24 5.76 44.18
C LYS A 437 9.28 6.80 43.65
N ILE A 438 9.80 7.68 42.80
CA ILE A 438 8.99 8.52 41.92
C ILE A 438 9.00 7.86 40.56
N ILE A 439 7.82 7.63 40.00
CA ILE A 439 7.61 6.96 38.73
C ILE A 439 7.06 8.01 37.77
N VAL A 440 7.75 8.16 36.64
CA VAL A 440 7.35 9.01 35.52
C VAL A 440 6.97 8.07 34.39
N LYS A 441 5.71 8.13 33.95
CA LYS A 441 5.26 7.45 32.74
C LYS A 441 5.19 8.46 31.60
N SER A 442 5.54 8.03 30.40
CA SER A 442 5.49 8.86 29.21
C SER A 442 4.98 8.10 27.98
N ASN A 443 4.69 8.85 26.93
CA ASN A 443 4.51 8.34 25.56
C ASN A 443 5.84 8.16 24.81
N ASP A 444 6.97 8.22 25.50
CA ASP A 444 8.28 7.86 24.95
C ASP A 444 8.26 6.39 24.49
N PRO A 445 8.57 6.09 23.23
CA PRO A 445 8.39 4.76 22.68
C PRO A 445 9.39 3.74 23.25
N ASP A 446 10.64 4.10 23.56
CA ASP A 446 11.64 3.16 24.07
C ASP A 446 11.76 3.20 25.61
N THR A 447 11.47 4.34 26.24
CA THR A 447 11.48 4.51 27.71
C THR A 447 10.18 5.04 28.32
N PRO A 448 9.01 4.39 28.12
CA PRO A 448 7.70 4.88 28.57
C PRO A 448 7.52 4.88 30.10
N THR A 449 8.47 4.33 30.86
CA THR A 449 8.47 4.38 32.32
C THR A 449 9.89 4.54 32.85
N GLN A 450 10.16 5.65 33.51
CA GLN A 450 11.41 5.95 34.18
C GLN A 450 11.17 6.22 35.66
N GLU A 451 12.15 5.94 36.51
CA GLU A 451 12.01 6.08 37.96
C GLU A 451 13.31 6.50 38.65
N PHE A 452 13.18 7.18 39.79
CA PHE A 452 14.29 7.47 40.68
C PHE A 452 13.91 7.31 42.15
N ASN A 453 14.91 6.99 42.97
CA ASN A 453 14.71 6.70 44.38
C ASN A 453 14.62 7.99 45.21
N VAL A 454 13.72 8.00 46.19
CA VAL A 454 13.58 9.06 47.18
C VAL A 454 13.76 8.49 48.59
N THR A 455 14.45 9.24 49.44
CA THR A 455 14.77 8.85 50.81
C THR A 455 14.61 10.02 51.78
N GLY A 456 14.30 9.72 53.03
CA GLY A 456 14.21 10.71 54.11
C GLY A 456 14.20 10.02 55.47
N TYR A 457 14.37 10.79 56.54
CA TYR A 457 14.33 10.28 57.91
C TYR A 457 13.29 11.04 58.74
N GLY A 458 12.33 10.32 59.31
CA GLY A 458 11.36 10.88 60.25
C GLY A 458 11.97 10.97 61.65
N GLU A 459 11.92 12.14 62.29
CA GLU A 459 12.34 12.32 63.69
C GLU A 459 11.15 12.66 64.59
N GLY A 460 11.06 11.97 65.73
CA GLY A 460 9.95 12.10 66.68
C GLY A 460 9.11 10.83 66.78
N ALA A 461 7.97 10.93 67.46
CA ALA A 461 7.03 9.82 67.61
C ALA A 461 6.28 9.57 66.30
N ASP A 462 5.83 8.33 66.10
CA ASP A 462 4.93 7.98 65.00
C ASP A 462 3.62 8.74 65.17
N LEU A 463 3.05 9.20 64.05
CA LEU A 463 1.67 9.68 64.08
C LEU A 463 0.74 8.47 64.28
N PRO A 464 -0.36 8.63 65.04
CA PRO A 464 -1.39 7.61 65.09
C PRO A 464 -1.83 7.27 63.67
N ASP A 465 -1.96 5.97 63.36
CA ASP A 465 -2.61 5.57 62.11
C ASP A 465 -4.01 6.23 62.09
N PRO A 466 -4.46 6.78 60.95
CA PRO A 466 -5.80 7.33 60.87
C PRO A 466 -6.79 6.24 61.31
N ASP A 467 -7.59 6.54 62.35
CA ASP A 467 -8.54 5.58 62.91
C ASP A 467 -9.37 4.97 61.76
N PRO A 468 -9.54 3.64 61.71
CA PRO A 468 -10.53 3.06 60.83
C PRO A 468 -11.89 3.67 61.20
N ASP A 469 -12.58 4.21 60.19
CA ASP A 469 -13.94 4.75 60.31
C ASP A 469 -14.78 3.84 61.23
N PRO A 470 -15.40 4.37 62.31
CA PRO A 470 -16.11 3.52 63.25
C PRO A 470 -17.20 2.75 62.51
N GLU A 471 -17.07 1.42 62.49
CA GLU A 471 -18.16 0.54 62.07
C GLU A 471 -19.44 0.98 62.77
N GLU A 472 -20.51 1.19 61.99
CA GLU A 472 -21.86 1.52 62.49
C GLU A 472 -22.39 0.35 63.35
N GLY A 473 -21.99 0.36 64.62
CA GLY A 473 -22.48 -0.53 65.66
C GLY A 473 -23.82 -0.03 66.19
N THR A 474 -24.89 -0.72 65.80
CA THR A 474 -26.26 -0.56 66.25
C THR A 474 -26.37 -0.31 67.76
N GLY A 475 -27.00 0.80 68.14
CA GLY A 475 -27.15 1.24 69.53
C GLY A 475 -28.07 0.37 70.38
N GLY A 476 -27.55 -0.05 71.54
CA GLY A 476 -28.36 -0.53 72.66
C GLY A 476 -28.87 0.64 73.50
N LYS A 477 -30.19 0.85 73.53
CA LYS A 477 -30.87 1.74 74.47
C LYS A 477 -31.33 0.95 75.70
N GLY A 478 -30.73 1.23 76.85
CA GLY A 478 -31.28 0.91 78.15
C GLY A 478 -32.10 2.10 78.68
N GLY A 479 -33.31 1.84 79.15
CA GLY A 479 -34.16 2.84 79.81
C GLY A 479 -35.47 2.22 80.26
N GLY A 480 -35.50 1.69 81.49
CA GLY A 480 -36.71 1.22 82.13
C GLY A 480 -37.50 2.38 82.75
N SER A 481 -38.82 2.35 82.60
CA SER A 481 -39.76 2.90 83.57
C SER A 481 -41.12 2.23 83.39
N SER A 482 -41.61 1.63 84.47
CA SER A 482 -42.93 1.02 84.61
C SER A 482 -43.91 2.04 85.18
N SER A 483 -45.11 2.18 84.60
CA SER A 483 -46.38 2.35 85.35
C SER A 483 -47.59 2.53 84.43
N SER A 484 -48.41 1.47 84.39
CA SER A 484 -49.86 1.39 84.63
C SER A 484 -50.85 2.50 84.22
N GLY A 485 -51.90 2.08 83.49
CA GLY A 485 -53.31 2.47 83.69
C GLY A 485 -53.87 3.52 82.72
N SER A 486 -54.52 3.15 81.61
CA SER A 486 -55.96 2.82 81.45
C SER A 486 -56.86 4.05 81.18
N VAL A 487 -57.24 4.30 79.91
CA VAL A 487 -58.58 4.07 79.26
C VAL A 487 -59.53 5.28 79.30
N TYR A 488 -59.97 5.75 78.11
CA TYR A 488 -61.35 5.93 77.57
C TYR A 488 -61.21 6.74 76.24
N ASP A 489 -61.45 6.15 75.07
CA ASP A 489 -62.72 6.10 74.30
C ASP A 489 -62.95 7.40 73.48
N ASN A 490 -63.34 7.46 72.19
CA ASN A 490 -64.01 6.54 71.28
C ASN A 490 -63.87 7.02 69.81
N SER A 491 -64.09 6.09 68.86
CA SER A 491 -64.69 6.29 67.51
C SER A 491 -63.89 7.08 66.45
N SER A 492 -63.76 6.70 65.18
CA SER A 492 -64.47 5.72 64.35
C SER A 492 -63.74 5.61 63.00
N ASP A 493 -63.68 4.38 62.48
CA ASP A 493 -63.94 3.95 61.09
C ASP A 493 -63.04 4.53 59.96
N ASP A 494 -62.59 3.82 58.93
CA ASP A 494 -62.75 2.44 58.49
C ASP A 494 -61.83 2.21 57.27
N GLY A 495 -61.48 0.95 57.02
CA GLY A 495 -61.07 0.39 55.71
C GLY A 495 -59.60 0.61 55.30
N GLY A 496 -58.72 -0.40 55.19
CA GLY A 496 -58.85 -1.63 54.38
C GLY A 496 -58.31 -1.35 52.96
N CYS A 497 -57.37 -2.08 52.31
CA CYS A 497 -56.90 -3.48 52.33
C CYS A 497 -55.39 -3.46 51.90
N GLY A 498 -54.48 -4.39 52.25
CA GLY A 498 -54.48 -5.86 52.08
C GLY A 498 -54.39 -6.23 50.59
N CYS A 499 -53.53 -7.09 50.04
CA CYS A 499 -52.60 -8.10 50.54
C CYS A 499 -51.75 -8.67 49.35
N ARG A 500 -50.54 -9.14 49.66
CA ARG A 500 -49.86 -10.37 49.16
C ARG A 500 -49.29 -10.48 47.73
N VAL A 501 -47.97 -10.72 47.71
CA VAL A 501 -47.18 -11.57 46.78
C VAL A 501 -47.67 -13.04 46.77
N PRO A 502 -47.39 -13.85 45.72
CA PRO A 502 -46.20 -14.73 45.79
C PRO A 502 -45.49 -15.10 44.46
N SER A 503 -44.24 -15.59 44.66
CA SER A 503 -43.54 -16.72 43.99
C SER A 503 -43.01 -16.65 42.55
N GLN A 504 -41.67 -16.74 42.48
CA GLN A 504 -40.79 -17.61 41.68
C GLN A 504 -41.38 -18.63 40.67
N ALA A 505 -40.74 -18.71 39.50
CA ALA A 505 -40.40 -19.94 38.76
C ALA A 505 -39.31 -19.57 37.70
N GLN A 506 -38.02 -19.88 37.88
CA GLN A 506 -37.31 -21.08 37.38
C GLN A 506 -38.01 -21.86 36.25
N GLY A 507 -37.31 -21.97 35.12
CA GLY A 507 -37.58 -22.93 34.05
C GLY A 507 -36.30 -23.31 33.33
N SER A 508 -35.81 -24.51 33.59
CA SER A 508 -34.74 -25.21 32.89
C SER A 508 -35.22 -26.64 32.56
N ALA A 509 -34.83 -27.16 31.39
CA ALA A 509 -34.62 -28.57 31.01
C ALA A 509 -34.81 -28.72 29.48
N ALA A 510 -33.84 -29.11 28.65
CA ALA A 510 -33.05 -30.36 28.55
C ALA A 510 -33.64 -31.37 27.53
N ALA A 511 -32.82 -31.78 26.56
CA ALA A 511 -32.75 -33.14 25.99
C ALA A 511 -31.50 -33.24 25.07
N SER A 512 -30.38 -33.82 25.51
CA SER A 512 -29.91 -35.21 25.31
C SER A 512 -29.77 -35.69 23.85
N LEU A 513 -28.54 -36.01 23.44
CA LEU A 513 -28.19 -37.27 22.76
C LEU A 513 -26.68 -37.51 22.90
N ALA A 514 -26.33 -38.72 23.35
CA ALA A 514 -24.99 -39.23 23.58
C ALA A 514 -24.65 -40.33 22.57
N LEU A 515 -23.36 -40.53 22.25
CA LEU A 515 -22.58 -41.77 22.49
C LEU A 515 -21.28 -41.85 21.64
N LEU A 516 -20.17 -42.07 22.36
CA LEU A 516 -18.99 -42.94 22.11
C LEU A 516 -18.12 -42.76 20.84
N GLY A 517 -16.77 -42.80 20.89
CA GLY A 517 -15.84 -43.05 22.00
C GLY A 517 -14.34 -43.14 21.57
N LEU A 518 -13.49 -43.32 22.60
CA LEU A 518 -12.11 -43.88 22.67
C LEU A 518 -10.92 -43.07 22.08
N VAL A 519 -10.00 -42.47 22.89
CA VAL A 519 -8.82 -43.03 23.65
C VAL A 519 -7.68 -43.46 22.68
N ALA A 520 -6.38 -43.11 22.75
CA ALA A 520 -5.47 -42.64 23.81
C ALA A 520 -4.11 -42.09 23.25
N ILE A 521 -3.44 -41.24 24.05
CA ILE A 521 -2.00 -41.23 24.45
C ILE A 521 -0.88 -41.03 23.40
N GLY A 522 0.03 -40.07 23.66
CA GLY A 522 1.44 -40.20 23.28
C GLY A 522 2.29 -38.93 23.21
N LEU A 523 2.88 -38.51 24.34
CA LEU A 523 3.94 -37.49 24.46
C LEU A 523 5.17 -37.75 23.54
N ARG A 524 5.78 -36.69 22.98
CA ARG A 524 7.22 -36.41 23.15
C ARG A 524 7.69 -35.04 22.65
N ARG A 525 8.17 -34.23 23.59
CA ARG A 525 9.22 -33.22 23.41
C ARG A 525 10.46 -33.85 22.77
N ARG A 526 11.13 -33.12 21.87
CA ARG A 526 12.60 -33.13 21.80
C ARG A 526 13.13 -31.80 21.27
N ARG A 527 13.95 -31.15 22.10
CA ARG A 527 14.95 -30.15 21.73
C ARG A 527 15.90 -30.73 20.68
N ARG A 528 16.26 -29.93 19.69
CA ARG A 528 17.65 -29.56 19.40
C ARG A 528 17.65 -28.11 18.96
#